data_AF-A0A8J7XLQ8-F1
#
_entry.id   AF-A0A8J7XLQ8-F1
#
_cell.length_a   1.000
_cell.length_b   1.000
_cell.length_c   1.000
_cell.angle_alpha   90.00
_cell.angle_beta   90.00
_cell.angle_gamma   90.00
#
_symmetry.space_group_name_H-M   'P 1'
#
loop_
_entity.id
_entity.type
_entity.pdbx_description
1 polymer ?
#
loop_
_entity_poly.entity_id
_entity_poly.type
_entity_poly.pdbx_seq_one_letter_code
_entity_poly.pdbx_strand_id
1 'polypeptide(L)'
;MINMKKLTAVLMLMILIGGFFPVMIFAEEEEEPPPEEPPEEPSDEWADSDGDGIPDLFDPFPDDPENDGMPEDVVQQFIEAAENIKQLAELLGEDDEEGEEGEDDGEGEDDGEGEDDGEGEDDGEGEDDGEGEDDEGEDDGIGDDEEGDEGDEEEEEGEVSQAVETLYNVAVKLLLKAAEKAADGKFGAAKGLSNAATHTSGNALKKYLKDNGEDEDEGEDDEEGEEGEGETLQNQHKEQNKEQNTEQNKNKEKENKGKGKGKDKNKGKKPK
;
A
#
# COMPACT_ATOMS: atom_id res chain seq x y z
N MET A 1 -28.63 -30.76 -40.85
CA MET A 1 -28.09 -31.69 -41.88
C MET A 1 -26.81 -31.08 -42.45
N ILE A 2 -25.64 -31.54 -41.99
CA ILE A 2 -24.36 -31.04 -42.46
C ILE A 2 -24.14 -31.53 -43.89
N ASN A 3 -23.90 -30.60 -44.83
CA ASN A 3 -23.68 -30.91 -46.23
C ASN A 3 -22.45 -31.81 -46.38
N MET A 4 -22.63 -33.07 -46.82
CA MET A 4 -21.58 -34.09 -46.96
C MET A 4 -20.35 -33.60 -47.75
N LYS A 5 -20.50 -32.59 -48.60
CA LYS A 5 -19.41 -31.99 -49.37
C LYS A 5 -18.45 -31.13 -48.52
N LYS A 6 -18.94 -30.53 -47.42
CA LYS A 6 -18.10 -29.74 -46.50
C LYS A 6 -17.25 -30.65 -45.60
N LEU A 7 -17.77 -31.83 -45.23
CA LEU A 7 -17.04 -32.80 -44.41
C LEU A 7 -15.80 -33.34 -45.14
N THR A 8 -15.89 -33.60 -46.45
CA THR A 8 -14.74 -34.08 -47.24
C THR A 8 -13.61 -33.05 -47.36
N ALA A 9 -13.95 -31.76 -47.39
CA ALA A 9 -12.96 -30.69 -47.47
C ALA A 9 -12.18 -30.51 -46.15
N VAL A 10 -12.86 -30.60 -45.01
CA VAL A 10 -12.22 -30.54 -43.68
C VAL A 10 -11.31 -31.74 -43.44
N LEU A 11 -11.72 -32.93 -43.88
CA LEU A 11 -10.93 -34.16 -43.70
C LEU A 11 -9.66 -34.16 -44.57
N MET A 12 -9.71 -33.58 -45.79
CA MET A 12 -8.52 -33.36 -46.62
C MET A 12 -7.56 -32.32 -46.03
N LEU A 13 -8.08 -31.29 -45.34
CA LEU A 13 -7.26 -30.27 -44.69
C LEU A 13 -6.48 -30.83 -43.50
N MET A 14 -7.11 -31.68 -42.68
CA MET A 14 -6.46 -32.36 -41.56
C MET A 14 -5.30 -33.28 -41.98
N ILE A 15 -5.41 -33.96 -43.12
CA ILE A 15 -4.34 -34.82 -43.66
C ILE A 15 -3.15 -33.99 -44.17
N LEU A 16 -3.39 -32.78 -44.65
CA LEU A 16 -2.35 -31.87 -45.15
C LEU A 16 -1.56 -31.20 -44.02
N ILE A 17 -2.18 -31.02 -42.85
CA ILE A 17 -1.54 -30.40 -41.67
C ILE A 17 -0.80 -31.47 -40.83
N GLY A 18 -1.27 -32.72 -40.79
CA GLY A 18 -0.71 -33.79 -39.94
C GLY A 18 0.59 -34.46 -40.41
N GLY A 19 1.30 -33.92 -41.42
CA GLY A 19 2.41 -34.61 -42.09
C GLY A 19 3.84 -34.29 -41.61
N PHE A 20 4.03 -33.39 -40.64
CA PHE A 20 5.36 -32.83 -40.33
C PHE A 20 5.71 -32.72 -38.84
N PHE A 21 5.38 -33.73 -38.04
CA PHE A 21 6.07 -33.90 -36.75
C PHE A 21 7.07 -35.05 -36.87
N PRO A 22 8.35 -34.78 -37.15
CA PRO A 22 9.39 -35.77 -36.90
C PRO A 22 9.33 -36.10 -35.41
N VAL A 23 9.00 -37.36 -35.11
CA VAL A 23 9.17 -37.95 -33.78
C VAL A 23 10.67 -37.93 -33.50
N MET A 24 11.14 -36.82 -32.93
CA MET A 24 12.44 -36.71 -32.31
C MET A 24 12.35 -37.56 -31.04
N ILE A 25 12.69 -38.83 -31.15
CA ILE A 25 13.00 -39.67 -30.00
C ILE A 25 14.31 -39.10 -29.45
N PHE A 26 14.20 -38.10 -28.57
CA PHE A 26 15.28 -37.72 -27.68
C PHE A 26 15.55 -38.95 -26.80
N ALA A 27 16.72 -39.55 -26.98
CA ALA A 27 17.29 -40.38 -25.95
C ALA A 27 17.62 -39.42 -24.81
N GLU A 28 16.69 -39.28 -23.86
CA GLU A 28 16.95 -38.67 -22.56
C GLU A 28 18.07 -39.48 -21.90
N GLU A 29 19.28 -38.95 -22.01
CA GLU A 29 20.30 -39.13 -21.00
C GLU A 29 19.63 -38.69 -19.69
N GLU A 30 19.50 -39.59 -18.71
CA GLU A 30 18.94 -39.31 -17.37
C GLU A 30 19.80 -38.21 -16.72
N GLU A 31 19.57 -36.94 -17.09
CA GLU A 31 19.96 -35.80 -16.28
C GLU A 31 19.15 -35.93 -15.00
N GLU A 32 19.85 -36.20 -13.89
CA GLU A 32 19.28 -36.09 -12.56
C GLU A 32 18.54 -34.75 -12.49
N PRO A 33 17.26 -34.72 -12.07
CA PRO A 33 16.52 -33.48 -11.98
C PRO A 33 17.35 -32.49 -11.19
N PRO A 34 17.41 -31.21 -11.62
CA PRO A 34 18.12 -30.20 -10.86
C PRO A 34 17.65 -30.29 -9.41
N PRO A 35 18.57 -30.24 -8.42
CA PRO A 35 18.20 -30.33 -7.02
C PRO A 35 17.06 -29.35 -6.78
N GLU A 36 15.94 -29.84 -6.27
CA GLU A 36 14.78 -29.00 -5.93
C GLU A 36 15.30 -27.84 -5.10
N GLU A 37 15.22 -26.64 -5.66
CA GLU A 37 15.53 -25.43 -4.91
C GLU A 37 14.57 -25.44 -3.72
N PRO A 38 15.08 -25.22 -2.48
CA PRO A 38 14.21 -25.14 -1.33
C PRO A 38 13.11 -24.11 -1.64
N PRO A 39 11.85 -24.37 -1.25
CA PRO A 39 10.78 -23.40 -1.46
C PRO A 39 11.29 -22.06 -0.94
N GLU A 40 11.24 -21.03 -1.78
CA GLU A 40 11.53 -19.67 -1.34
C GLU A 40 10.56 -19.41 -0.19
N GLU A 41 11.09 -19.28 1.03
CA GLU A 41 10.26 -18.89 2.16
C GLU A 41 9.60 -17.57 1.76
N PRO A 42 8.28 -17.42 1.96
CA PRO A 42 7.61 -16.16 1.65
C PRO A 42 8.40 -15.06 2.33
N SER A 43 8.96 -14.15 1.54
CA SER A 43 9.67 -13.01 2.09
C SER A 43 8.63 -12.19 2.82
N ASP A 44 8.66 -12.23 4.15
CA ASP A 44 7.83 -11.37 4.99
C ASP A 44 8.11 -9.93 4.58
N GLU A 45 7.20 -9.31 3.84
CA GLU A 45 7.35 -7.95 3.31
C GLU A 45 7.51 -6.92 4.44
N TRP A 46 7.12 -7.31 5.66
CA TRP A 46 7.22 -6.54 6.89
C TRP A 46 8.43 -6.91 7.75
N ALA A 47 9.36 -7.73 7.24
CA ALA A 47 10.62 -8.04 7.91
C ALA A 47 11.46 -6.77 8.10
N ASP A 48 12.20 -6.71 9.20
CA ASP A 48 13.19 -5.68 9.53
C ASP A 48 14.53 -6.41 9.75
N SER A 49 15.35 -6.45 8.70
CA SER A 49 16.55 -7.28 8.64
C SER A 49 17.66 -6.77 9.56
N ASP A 50 17.75 -5.46 9.81
CA ASP A 50 18.83 -4.86 10.57
C ASP A 50 18.44 -4.44 12.00
N GLY A 51 17.14 -4.37 12.30
CA GLY A 51 16.57 -4.10 13.61
C GLY A 51 16.44 -2.61 13.92
N ASP A 52 16.35 -1.74 12.93
CA ASP A 52 16.15 -0.30 13.10
C ASP A 52 14.66 0.10 13.28
N GLY A 53 13.75 -0.84 13.07
CA GLY A 53 12.30 -0.68 13.17
C GLY A 53 11.61 -0.28 11.86
N ILE A 54 12.33 -0.06 10.76
CA ILE A 54 11.78 0.20 9.44
C ILE A 54 11.71 -1.15 8.69
N PRO A 55 10.54 -1.53 8.13
CA PRO A 55 10.47 -2.73 7.31
C PRO A 55 11.37 -2.62 6.07
N ASP A 56 12.03 -3.71 5.67
CA ASP A 56 12.98 -3.81 4.56
C ASP A 56 12.42 -3.24 3.24
N LEU A 57 11.10 -3.37 3.03
CA LEU A 57 10.40 -2.82 1.87
C LEU A 57 10.46 -1.28 1.81
N PHE A 58 10.45 -0.62 2.97
CA PHE A 58 10.46 0.83 3.13
C PHE A 58 11.79 1.37 3.64
N ASP A 59 12.71 0.50 4.02
CA ASP A 59 14.02 0.87 4.52
C ASP A 59 14.95 1.26 3.36
N PRO A 60 15.44 2.51 3.30
CA PRO A 60 16.50 2.89 2.38
C PRO A 60 17.83 2.15 2.60
N PHE A 61 18.06 1.56 3.77
CA PHE A 61 19.33 0.94 4.18
C PHE A 61 19.14 -0.39 4.94
N PRO A 62 18.51 -1.44 4.35
CA PRO A 62 18.08 -2.69 5.02
C PRO A 62 19.16 -3.56 5.69
N ASP A 63 20.43 -3.17 5.56
CA ASP A 63 21.58 -3.86 6.15
C ASP A 63 22.34 -2.97 7.15
N ASP A 64 21.88 -1.73 7.41
CA ASP A 64 22.58 -0.73 8.21
C ASP A 64 21.70 -0.15 9.33
N PRO A 65 21.82 -0.69 10.56
CA PRO A 65 20.97 -0.27 11.68
C PRO A 65 21.23 1.18 12.14
N GLU A 66 22.26 1.86 11.61
CA GLU A 66 22.51 3.28 11.83
C GLU A 66 21.94 4.19 10.72
N ASN A 67 21.24 3.63 9.72
CA ASN A 67 20.53 4.35 8.67
C ASN A 67 21.41 5.32 7.83
N ASP A 68 22.70 5.01 7.62
CA ASP A 68 23.69 5.89 6.97
C ASP A 68 23.69 7.35 7.49
N GLY A 69 23.40 7.54 8.78
CA GLY A 69 23.33 8.86 9.40
C GLY A 69 22.10 9.68 9.02
N MET A 70 21.00 9.02 8.64
CA MET A 70 19.68 9.63 8.49
C MET A 70 19.29 10.35 9.80
N PRO A 71 18.68 11.54 9.73
CA PRO A 71 18.18 12.20 10.93
C PRO A 71 17.13 11.34 11.64
N GLU A 72 17.24 11.24 12.97
CA GLU A 72 16.36 10.42 13.83
C GLU A 72 14.87 10.79 13.68
N ASP A 73 14.56 12.05 13.39
CA ASP A 73 13.19 12.50 13.13
C ASP A 73 12.65 12.02 11.78
N VAL A 74 13.52 11.72 10.81
CA VAL A 74 13.12 11.11 9.54
C VAL A 74 12.90 9.62 9.75
N VAL A 75 13.84 8.92 10.40
CA VAL A 75 13.69 7.49 10.76
C VAL A 75 12.36 7.25 11.48
N GLN A 76 12.06 8.03 12.52
CA GLN A 76 10.80 7.89 13.26
C GLN A 76 9.54 8.08 12.39
N GLN A 77 9.60 8.95 11.38
CA GLN A 77 8.48 9.15 10.45
C GLN A 77 8.28 7.97 9.51
N PHE A 78 9.38 7.29 9.12
CA PHE A 78 9.28 6.05 8.34
C PHE A 78 8.62 4.95 9.15
N ILE A 79 9.06 4.75 10.39
CA ILE A 79 8.49 3.77 11.32
C ILE A 79 6.99 4.06 11.52
N GLU A 80 6.62 5.29 11.86
CA GLU A 80 5.21 5.67 12.09
C GLU A 80 4.35 5.51 10.83
N ALA A 81 4.88 5.88 9.65
CA ALA A 81 4.16 5.69 8.40
C ALA A 81 3.98 4.20 8.08
N ALA A 82 5.01 3.38 8.27
CA ALA A 82 5.00 1.95 8.02
C ALA A 82 4.03 1.23 8.96
N GLU A 83 4.03 1.54 10.25
CA GLU A 83 3.09 0.99 11.23
C GLU A 83 1.62 1.28 10.85
N ASN A 84 1.32 2.52 10.45
CA ASN A 84 -0.03 2.88 10.00
C ASN A 84 -0.43 2.13 8.71
N ILE A 85 0.50 1.95 7.77
CA ILE A 85 0.26 1.19 6.53
C ILE A 85 0.04 -0.29 6.85
N LYS A 86 0.82 -0.86 7.78
CA LYS A 86 0.65 -2.25 8.23
C LYS A 86 -0.72 -2.50 8.84
N GLN A 87 -1.15 -1.62 9.74
CA GLN A 87 -2.49 -1.72 10.34
C GLN A 87 -3.59 -1.62 9.28
N LEU A 88 -3.42 -0.75 8.26
CA LEU A 88 -4.36 -0.68 7.16
C LEU A 88 -4.38 -1.96 6.33
N ALA A 89 -3.22 -2.55 6.01
CA ALA A 89 -3.14 -3.81 5.26
C ALA A 89 -3.88 -4.95 6.00
N GLU A 90 -3.65 -5.06 7.31
CA GLU A 90 -4.34 -6.04 8.18
C GLU A 90 -5.87 -5.81 8.19
N LEU A 91 -6.31 -4.54 8.30
CA LEU A 91 -7.73 -4.18 8.26
C LEU A 91 -8.39 -4.36 6.89
N LEU A 92 -7.63 -4.19 5.81
CA LEU A 92 -8.09 -4.40 4.45
C LEU A 92 -8.19 -5.89 4.07
N GLY A 93 -7.73 -6.79 4.94
CA GLY A 93 -7.67 -8.21 4.64
C GLY A 93 -6.64 -8.54 3.56
N GLU A 94 -5.58 -7.73 3.41
CA GLU A 94 -4.43 -8.12 2.59
C GLU A 94 -3.61 -9.25 3.24
N ASP A 95 -3.88 -9.56 4.51
CA ASP A 95 -3.25 -10.67 5.22
C ASP A 95 -3.84 -12.00 4.73
N ASP A 96 -3.05 -12.65 3.86
CA ASP A 96 -3.00 -14.09 3.71
C ASP A 96 -4.30 -14.74 3.22
N GLU A 97 -4.70 -14.46 1.97
CA GLU A 97 -5.07 -15.59 1.09
C GLU A 97 -3.83 -16.48 0.88
N GLU A 98 -3.29 -17.06 1.97
CA GLU A 98 -2.64 -18.36 1.91
C GLU A 98 -3.71 -19.27 1.33
N GLY A 99 -3.60 -19.49 0.01
CA GLY A 99 -4.55 -20.28 -0.74
C GLY A 99 -4.97 -21.51 0.04
N GLU A 100 -6.22 -21.53 0.49
CA GLU A 100 -7.00 -22.70 0.15
C GLU A 100 -6.89 -22.80 -1.36
N GLU A 101 -5.94 -23.61 -1.83
CA GLU A 101 -6.01 -24.29 -3.11
C GLU A 101 -7.33 -25.08 -3.09
N GLY A 102 -8.45 -24.37 -3.24
CA GLY A 102 -9.65 -24.92 -3.80
C GLY A 102 -9.22 -25.39 -5.17
N GLU A 103 -9.02 -26.69 -5.29
CA GLU A 103 -8.93 -27.39 -6.55
C GLU A 103 -10.14 -26.95 -7.40
N ASP A 104 -9.99 -25.88 -8.18
CA ASP A 104 -10.95 -25.50 -9.20
C ASP A 104 -10.80 -26.55 -10.31
N ASP A 105 -11.53 -27.64 -10.13
CA ASP A 105 -11.75 -28.68 -11.13
C ASP A 105 -12.76 -28.23 -12.20
N GLY A 106 -13.11 -26.93 -12.21
CA GLY A 106 -13.95 -26.27 -13.19
C GLY A 106 -13.28 -26.14 -14.55
N GLU A 107 -13.30 -27.22 -15.34
CA GLU A 107 -13.21 -27.17 -16.79
C GLU A 107 -14.32 -26.27 -17.38
N GLY A 108 -14.10 -24.95 -17.36
CA GLY A 108 -14.88 -23.97 -18.09
C GLY A 108 -14.24 -23.72 -19.44
N GLU A 109 -14.69 -24.44 -20.47
CA GLU A 109 -14.39 -24.09 -21.86
C GLU A 109 -14.96 -22.70 -22.17
N ASP A 110 -14.13 -21.65 -22.15
CA ASP A 110 -14.48 -20.34 -22.70
C ASP A 110 -14.20 -20.33 -24.21
N ASP A 111 -15.27 -20.36 -25.01
CA ASP A 111 -15.27 -20.32 -26.47
C ASP A 111 -15.59 -18.91 -27.03
N GLY A 112 -15.43 -17.86 -26.23
CA GLY A 112 -15.77 -16.48 -26.60
C GLY A 112 -14.63 -15.67 -27.22
N GLU A 113 -14.22 -15.96 -28.47
CA GLU A 113 -13.47 -14.98 -29.29
C GLU A 113 -14.37 -13.76 -29.62
N GLY A 114 -14.34 -12.74 -28.76
CA GLY A 114 -14.88 -11.41 -29.02
C GLY A 114 -13.77 -10.47 -29.50
N GLU A 115 -13.59 -10.34 -30.81
CA GLU A 115 -12.84 -9.23 -31.39
C GLU A 115 -13.65 -7.94 -31.17
N ASP A 116 -13.21 -7.07 -30.25
CA ASP A 116 -13.70 -5.70 -30.14
C ASP A 116 -12.68 -4.75 -30.78
N ASP A 117 -13.03 -4.26 -31.98
CA ASP A 117 -12.26 -3.33 -32.80
C ASP A 117 -12.80 -1.88 -32.69
N GLY A 118 -13.41 -1.54 -31.56
CA GLY A 118 -13.98 -0.22 -31.30
C GLY A 118 -12.95 0.90 -31.06
N GLU A 119 -12.36 1.45 -32.13
CA GLU A 119 -11.78 2.80 -32.11
C GLU A 119 -12.91 3.84 -31.95
N GLY A 120 -13.17 4.26 -30.72
CA GLY A 120 -14.03 5.41 -30.40
C GLY A 120 -13.19 6.66 -30.11
N GLU A 121 -13.08 7.56 -31.09
CA GLU A 121 -12.65 8.95 -30.84
C GLU A 121 -13.83 9.69 -30.19
N ASP A 122 -13.72 10.02 -28.90
CA ASP A 122 -14.67 10.88 -28.18
C ASP A 122 -14.12 12.31 -28.14
N ASP A 123 -14.76 13.21 -28.89
CA ASP A 123 -14.49 14.65 -28.96
C ASP A 123 -15.57 15.50 -28.27
N GLY A 124 -16.27 14.92 -27.29
CA GLY A 124 -17.37 15.56 -26.56
C GLY A 124 -16.96 16.72 -25.65
N GLU A 125 -16.91 17.94 -26.19
CA GLU A 125 -17.09 19.18 -25.41
C GLU A 125 -18.55 19.29 -24.94
N GLY A 126 -18.82 18.93 -23.70
CA GLY A 126 -20.10 19.17 -23.02
C GLY A 126 -19.98 20.30 -22.00
N GLU A 127 -20.50 21.48 -22.33
CA GLU A 127 -20.84 22.51 -21.35
C GLU A 127 -22.18 22.11 -20.72
N ASP A 128 -22.19 21.80 -19.41
CA ASP A 128 -23.41 21.50 -18.65
C ASP A 128 -23.71 22.65 -17.69
N ASP A 129 -24.77 23.41 -18.01
CA ASP A 129 -25.34 24.51 -17.24
C ASP A 129 -26.68 24.10 -16.60
N GLY A 130 -26.66 23.01 -15.84
CA GLY A 130 -27.83 22.49 -15.13
C GLY A 130 -28.10 23.17 -13.77
N GLU A 131 -28.81 24.30 -13.77
CA GLU A 131 -29.57 24.75 -12.60
C GLU A 131 -30.81 23.85 -12.43
N GLY A 132 -30.89 23.11 -11.33
CA GLY A 132 -32.04 22.27 -10.96
C GLY A 132 -32.59 22.67 -9.59
N GLU A 133 -33.77 23.28 -9.60
CA GLU A 133 -34.51 23.77 -8.42
C GLU A 133 -35.12 22.63 -7.58
N ASP A 134 -35.05 22.85 -6.26
CA ASP A 134 -35.89 22.41 -5.15
C ASP A 134 -37.18 21.63 -5.49
N ASP A 135 -37.32 20.40 -4.96
CA ASP A 135 -38.62 19.75 -4.79
C ASP A 135 -38.77 19.24 -3.34
N GLU A 136 -39.54 19.99 -2.56
CA GLU A 136 -39.96 19.66 -1.20
C GLU A 136 -41.09 18.60 -1.25
N GLY A 137 -40.72 17.34 -1.06
CA GLY A 137 -41.67 16.25 -0.83
C GLY A 137 -41.81 15.95 0.66
N GLU A 138 -42.87 16.44 1.29
CA GLU A 138 -43.39 15.93 2.56
C GLU A 138 -43.98 14.53 2.34
N ASP A 139 -43.53 13.51 3.07
CA ASP A 139 -44.20 12.21 3.16
C ASP A 139 -44.52 11.87 4.63
N ASP A 140 -45.80 11.88 4.94
CA ASP A 140 -46.44 11.55 6.22
C ASP A 140 -47.06 10.15 6.16
N GLY A 141 -46.22 9.12 6.05
CA GLY A 141 -46.65 7.72 5.87
C GLY A 141 -46.45 6.81 7.08
N ILE A 142 -47.33 6.92 8.08
CA ILE A 142 -47.50 5.95 9.18
C ILE A 142 -47.82 4.54 8.63
N GLY A 143 -47.09 3.54 9.11
CA GLY A 143 -47.36 2.12 8.91
C GLY A 143 -46.75 1.24 10.00
N ASP A 144 -47.41 1.17 11.16
CA ASP A 144 -47.21 0.15 12.18
C ASP A 144 -47.68 -1.21 11.64
N ASP A 145 -46.77 -2.11 11.29
CA ASP A 145 -47.02 -3.56 11.21
C ASP A 145 -45.71 -4.30 11.55
N GLU A 146 -45.44 -4.44 12.86
CA GLU A 146 -44.41 -5.33 13.42
C GLU A 146 -44.87 -6.80 13.30
N GLU A 147 -44.49 -7.47 12.20
CA GLU A 147 -44.40 -8.93 12.16
C GLU A 147 -42.91 -9.26 12.06
N GLY A 148 -42.37 -9.78 13.17
CA GLY A 148 -40.95 -10.10 13.32
C GLY A 148 -40.51 -11.17 12.33
N ASP A 149 -39.71 -10.75 11.36
CA ASP A 149 -38.89 -11.60 10.53
C ASP A 149 -37.58 -11.81 11.28
N GLU A 150 -37.40 -13.00 11.88
CA GLU A 150 -36.11 -13.49 12.34
C GLU A 150 -35.29 -13.83 11.08
N GLY A 151 -34.95 -12.81 10.30
CA GLY A 151 -34.06 -12.92 9.16
C GLY A 151 -32.66 -13.22 9.67
N ASP A 152 -32.04 -14.25 9.09
CA ASP A 152 -30.61 -14.50 9.23
C ASP A 152 -29.89 -13.15 9.06
N GLU A 153 -29.34 -12.64 10.16
CA GLU A 153 -28.40 -11.52 10.14
C GLU A 153 -27.15 -12.08 9.45
N GLU A 154 -27.18 -12.12 8.12
CA GLU A 154 -25.96 -12.26 7.34
C GLU A 154 -25.07 -11.11 7.79
N GLU A 155 -24.01 -11.46 8.52
CA GLU A 155 -22.97 -10.53 8.95
C GLU A 155 -22.51 -9.80 7.68
N GLU A 156 -22.95 -8.55 7.51
CA GLU A 156 -22.60 -7.71 6.39
C GLU A 156 -21.10 -7.46 6.51
N GLU A 157 -20.30 -8.26 5.80
CA GLU A 157 -18.85 -8.09 5.73
C GLU A 157 -18.61 -6.64 5.33
N GLY A 158 -17.99 -5.87 6.23
CA GLY A 158 -17.86 -4.43 6.07
C GLY A 158 -17.14 -4.12 4.77
N GLU A 159 -17.88 -3.64 3.77
CA GLU A 159 -17.28 -3.23 2.51
C GLU A 159 -16.29 -2.10 2.78
N VAL A 160 -14.99 -2.39 2.59
CA VAL A 160 -13.96 -1.37 2.71
C VAL A 160 -14.30 -0.24 1.74
N SER A 161 -14.42 0.97 2.28
CA SER A 161 -14.57 2.17 1.47
C SER A 161 -13.43 2.28 0.44
N GLN A 162 -13.75 2.32 -0.86
CA GLN A 162 -12.79 2.55 -1.96
C GLN A 162 -11.86 3.76 -1.71
N ALA A 163 -12.33 4.73 -0.93
CA ALA A 163 -11.53 5.88 -0.51
C ALA A 163 -10.38 5.49 0.44
N VAL A 164 -10.59 4.57 1.38
CA VAL A 164 -9.56 4.06 2.30
C VAL A 164 -8.48 3.34 1.51
N GLU A 165 -8.87 2.44 0.61
CA GLU A 165 -7.94 1.70 -0.27
C GLU A 165 -7.12 2.67 -1.15
N THR A 166 -7.76 3.72 -1.69
CA THR A 166 -7.07 4.74 -2.47
C THR A 166 -6.02 5.48 -1.62
N LEU A 167 -6.36 5.85 -0.39
CA LEU A 167 -5.44 6.54 0.52
C LEU A 167 -4.28 5.64 0.96
N TYR A 168 -4.55 4.36 1.26
CA TYR A 168 -3.55 3.34 1.52
C TYR A 168 -2.52 3.26 0.39
N ASN A 169 -2.99 3.07 -0.84
CA ASN A 169 -2.16 3.03 -2.05
C ASN A 169 -1.31 4.29 -2.26
N VAL A 170 -1.84 5.47 -1.90
CA VAL A 170 -1.08 6.72 -1.97
C VAL A 170 -0.01 6.79 -0.88
N ALA A 171 -0.33 6.35 0.35
CA ALA A 171 0.62 6.33 1.46
C ALA A 171 1.82 5.42 1.15
N VAL A 172 1.58 4.19 0.67
CA VAL A 172 2.62 3.24 0.22
C VAL A 172 3.54 3.88 -0.82
N LYS A 173 2.96 4.48 -1.88
CA LYS A 173 3.74 5.15 -2.95
C LYS A 173 4.55 6.35 -2.44
N LEU A 174 4.06 7.07 -1.44
CA LEU A 174 4.78 8.19 -0.83
C LEU A 174 5.96 7.69 -0.01
N LEU A 175 5.76 6.63 0.80
CA LEU A 175 6.80 6.06 1.65
C LEU A 175 7.93 5.42 0.82
N LEU A 176 7.60 4.65 -0.22
CA LEU A 176 8.59 4.10 -1.17
C LEU A 176 9.42 5.19 -1.84
N LYS A 177 8.77 6.29 -2.27
CA LYS A 177 9.51 7.44 -2.82
C LYS A 177 10.36 8.14 -1.77
N ALA A 178 9.90 8.19 -0.52
CA ALA A 178 10.70 8.74 0.57
C ALA A 178 11.97 7.91 0.76
N ALA A 179 11.86 6.58 0.77
CA ALA A 179 12.98 5.63 0.87
C ALA A 179 13.98 5.87 -0.26
N GLU A 180 13.51 5.94 -1.51
CA GLU A 180 14.35 6.25 -2.67
C GLU A 180 15.13 7.57 -2.51
N LYS A 181 14.47 8.61 -1.94
CA LYS A 181 15.15 9.90 -1.67
C LYS A 181 16.12 9.82 -0.50
N ALA A 182 15.86 9.01 0.51
CA ALA A 182 16.76 8.82 1.63
C ALA A 182 18.03 8.06 1.19
N ALA A 183 17.89 6.99 0.40
CA ALA A 183 19.00 6.26 -0.19
C ALA A 183 19.89 7.14 -1.10
N ASP A 184 19.29 8.14 -1.77
CA ASP A 184 19.99 9.18 -2.52
C ASP A 184 20.72 10.23 -1.65
N GLY A 185 20.63 10.13 -0.32
CA GLY A 185 21.12 11.12 0.65
C GLY A 185 20.32 12.44 0.68
N LYS A 186 19.11 12.46 0.09
CA LYS A 186 18.23 13.64 0.01
C LYS A 186 17.23 13.67 1.16
N PHE A 187 17.73 13.61 2.40
CA PHE A 187 16.90 13.51 3.62
C PHE A 187 15.84 14.59 3.77
N GLY A 188 16.09 15.82 3.28
CA GLY A 188 15.06 16.87 3.32
C GLY A 188 13.84 16.60 2.42
N ALA A 189 14.05 15.92 1.28
CA ALA A 189 12.95 15.49 0.41
C ALA A 189 12.28 14.22 0.95
N ALA A 190 13.09 13.27 1.46
CA ALA A 190 12.58 12.09 2.15
C ALA A 190 11.65 12.48 3.30
N LYS A 191 12.07 13.40 4.17
CA LYS A 191 11.27 13.95 5.27
C LYS A 191 9.92 14.53 4.83
N GLY A 192 9.90 15.25 3.71
CA GLY A 192 8.66 15.83 3.20
C GLY A 192 7.68 14.76 2.72
N LEU A 193 8.21 13.70 2.10
CA LEU A 193 7.43 12.57 1.59
C LEU A 193 6.97 11.63 2.70
N SER A 194 7.83 11.29 3.65
CA SER A 194 7.49 10.46 4.81
C SER A 194 6.40 11.13 5.65
N ASN A 195 6.52 12.43 5.94
CA ASN A 195 5.47 13.17 6.64
C ASN A 195 4.13 13.17 5.88
N ALA A 196 4.17 13.27 4.55
CA ALA A 196 2.97 13.16 3.72
C ALA A 196 2.38 11.74 3.77
N ALA A 197 3.21 10.70 3.76
CA ALA A 197 2.78 9.31 3.93
C ALA A 197 2.10 9.11 5.29
N THR A 198 2.73 9.54 6.39
CA THR A 198 2.19 9.45 7.75
C THR A 198 0.80 10.08 7.86
N HIS A 199 0.60 11.29 7.33
CA HIS A 199 -0.71 11.94 7.36
C HIS A 199 -1.74 11.23 6.47
N THR A 200 -1.31 10.71 5.32
CA THR A 200 -2.21 10.01 4.40
C THR A 200 -2.69 8.70 4.99
N SER A 201 -1.78 7.89 5.55
CA SER A 201 -2.13 6.63 6.23
C SER A 201 -2.94 6.88 7.50
N GLY A 202 -2.58 7.86 8.32
CA GLY A 202 -3.37 8.22 9.51
C GLY A 202 -4.80 8.66 9.19
N ASN A 203 -5.00 9.41 8.10
CA ASN A 203 -6.34 9.78 7.64
C ASN A 203 -7.13 8.59 7.11
N ALA A 204 -6.47 7.65 6.41
CA ALA A 204 -7.11 6.43 5.94
C ALA A 204 -7.56 5.56 7.11
N LEU A 205 -6.72 5.40 8.13
CA LEU A 205 -7.02 4.62 9.32
C LEU A 205 -8.19 5.23 10.10
N LYS A 206 -8.14 6.55 10.36
CA LYS A 206 -9.26 7.25 11.01
C LYS A 206 -10.57 7.10 10.23
N LYS A 207 -10.50 7.15 8.90
CA LYS A 207 -11.68 6.96 8.07
C LYS A 207 -12.22 5.53 8.16
N TYR A 208 -11.35 4.53 8.13
CA TYR A 208 -11.74 3.14 8.28
C TYR A 208 -12.46 2.88 9.61
N LEU A 209 -11.85 3.32 10.72
CA LEU A 209 -12.43 3.16 12.07
C LEU A 209 -13.80 3.83 12.18
N LYS A 210 -13.94 5.01 11.58
CA LYS A 210 -15.21 5.73 11.48
C LYS A 210 -16.26 4.99 10.68
N ASP A 211 -15.90 4.51 9.50
CA ASP A 211 -16.83 3.82 8.58
C ASP A 211 -17.29 2.47 9.19
N ASN A 212 -16.48 1.83 10.03
CA ASN A 212 -16.78 0.55 10.68
C ASN A 212 -17.43 0.69 12.07
N GLY A 213 -17.79 1.91 12.49
CA GLY A 213 -18.46 2.14 13.77
C GLY A 213 -17.59 1.87 15.01
N GLU A 214 -16.26 1.82 14.83
CA GLU A 214 -15.29 1.72 15.92
C GLU A 214 -14.89 3.08 16.50
N ASP A 215 -15.46 4.18 15.99
CA ASP A 215 -15.32 5.50 16.59
C ASP A 215 -15.88 5.44 18.02
N GLU A 216 -14.98 5.31 18.99
CA GLU A 216 -15.21 5.58 20.40
C GLU A 216 -15.63 7.03 20.56
N ASP A 217 -16.91 7.32 20.31
CA ASP A 217 -17.70 8.49 20.72
C ASP A 217 -16.81 9.60 21.32
N GLU A 218 -15.96 10.21 20.48
CA GLU A 218 -15.11 11.33 20.87
C GLU A 218 -16.10 12.47 20.95
N GLY A 219 -16.75 12.55 22.12
CA GLY A 219 -17.79 13.51 22.40
C GLY A 219 -17.35 14.84 21.85
N GLU A 220 -18.20 15.40 21.00
CA GLU A 220 -18.10 16.73 20.42
C GLU A 220 -17.98 17.75 21.55
N ASP A 221 -16.79 17.86 22.14
CA ASP A 221 -16.40 19.02 22.91
C ASP A 221 -16.19 20.09 21.83
N ASP A 222 -17.30 20.77 21.54
CA ASP A 222 -17.39 22.04 20.82
C ASP A 222 -16.41 23.06 21.44
N GLU A 223 -15.11 22.91 21.19
CA GLU A 223 -14.13 23.96 21.38
C GLU A 223 -14.24 24.92 20.18
N GLU A 224 -15.36 25.65 20.16
CA GLU A 224 -15.45 26.89 19.43
C GLU A 224 -14.39 27.87 19.97
N GLY A 225 -13.30 27.97 19.23
CA GLY A 225 -12.50 29.18 19.17
C GLY A 225 -11.14 29.07 19.83
N GLU A 226 -10.14 28.73 19.02
CA GLU A 226 -8.97 29.59 18.90
C GLU A 226 -8.35 29.37 17.52
N GLU A 227 -8.34 30.43 16.70
CA GLU A 227 -7.45 30.55 15.53
C GLU A 227 -6.00 30.64 16.03
N GLY A 228 -5.49 29.52 16.55
CA GLY A 228 -4.13 29.32 17.00
C GLY A 228 -3.38 28.51 15.97
N GLU A 229 -2.19 28.99 15.60
CA GLU A 229 -1.34 28.42 14.58
C GLU A 229 -1.04 26.92 14.80
N GLY A 230 -1.71 26.04 14.05
CA GLY A 230 -1.17 24.79 13.50
C GLY A 230 -0.36 23.85 14.41
N GLU A 231 -0.72 23.69 15.68
CA GLU A 231 -0.20 22.58 16.51
C GLU A 231 -1.17 21.39 16.42
N THR A 232 -1.08 20.67 15.30
CA THR A 232 -1.71 19.36 15.04
C THR A 232 -1.44 18.36 16.16
N LEU A 233 -2.44 17.49 16.40
CA LEU A 233 -2.58 16.35 17.34
C LEU A 233 -1.41 15.34 17.49
N GLN A 234 -0.19 15.68 17.09
CA GLN A 234 1.04 14.89 17.28
C GLN A 234 1.52 14.77 18.74
N ASN A 235 0.84 15.36 19.73
CA ASN A 235 1.40 15.49 21.08
C ASN A 235 1.04 14.36 22.06
N GLN A 236 0.05 13.50 21.80
CA GLN A 236 -0.26 12.40 22.73
C GLN A 236 0.67 11.19 22.55
N HIS A 237 1.13 10.89 21.33
CA HIS A 237 2.16 9.85 21.12
C HIS A 237 3.59 10.30 21.44
N LYS A 238 3.83 11.62 21.59
CA LYS A 238 5.16 12.18 21.85
C LYS A 238 5.60 12.07 23.31
N GLU A 239 4.67 11.91 24.27
CA GLU A 239 5.03 11.79 25.68
C GLU A 239 5.57 10.40 26.06
N GLN A 240 5.14 9.33 25.37
CA GLN A 240 5.66 7.99 25.64
C GLN A 240 7.09 7.78 25.09
N ASN A 241 7.45 8.42 23.98
CA ASN A 241 8.77 8.24 23.36
C ASN A 241 9.88 9.16 23.94
N LYS A 242 9.50 10.15 24.77
CA LYS A 242 10.46 11.07 25.41
C LYS A 242 11.18 10.45 26.62
N GLU A 243 10.57 9.47 27.29
CA GLU A 243 11.21 8.82 28.45
C GLU A 243 12.30 7.82 28.04
N GLN A 244 12.17 7.14 26.89
CA GLN A 244 13.18 6.19 26.42
C GLN A 244 14.44 6.87 25.85
N ASN A 245 14.30 8.06 25.25
CA ASN A 245 15.43 8.77 24.61
C ASN A 245 16.30 9.58 25.61
N THR A 246 15.85 9.78 26.85
CA THR A 246 16.59 10.56 27.85
C THR A 246 17.72 9.75 28.53
N GLU A 247 17.70 8.41 28.44
CA GLU A 247 18.68 7.55 29.11
C GLU A 247 19.90 7.24 28.23
N GLN A 248 19.75 7.13 26.91
CA GLN A 248 20.87 6.88 25.99
C GLN A 248 21.75 8.12 25.75
N ASN A 249 21.18 9.33 25.77
CA ASN A 249 21.95 10.56 25.50
C ASN A 249 22.89 10.99 26.66
N LYS A 250 22.73 10.44 27.87
CA LYS A 250 23.63 10.74 29.00
C LYS A 250 24.99 10.04 28.93
N ASN A 251 25.16 9.05 28.04
CA ASN A 251 26.44 8.35 27.87
C ASN A 251 27.34 8.96 26.78
N LYS A 252 26.80 9.59 25.73
CA LYS A 252 27.63 10.22 24.67
C LYS A 252 28.29 11.55 25.10
N GLU A 253 27.76 12.27 26.09
CA GLU A 253 28.35 13.56 26.53
C GLU A 253 29.60 13.42 27.44
N LYS A 254 29.97 12.20 27.88
CA LYS A 254 31.16 11.99 28.71
C LYS A 254 32.46 11.71 27.95
N GLU A 255 32.42 11.37 26.67
CA GLU A 255 33.65 11.05 25.92
C GLU A 255 34.27 12.24 25.14
N ASN A 256 33.54 13.33 24.91
CA ASN A 256 34.05 14.43 24.07
C ASN A 256 34.74 15.59 24.81
N LYS A 257 35.18 15.40 26.07
CA LYS A 257 35.93 16.41 26.85
C LYS A 257 37.45 16.37 26.68
N GLY A 258 37.98 15.71 25.66
CA GLY A 258 39.42 15.50 25.53
C GLY A 258 39.98 15.54 24.12
N LYS A 259 40.16 16.74 23.54
CA LYS A 259 41.33 17.20 22.74
C LYS A 259 40.93 18.28 21.75
N GLY A 260 41.57 19.45 21.82
CA GLY A 260 41.39 20.46 20.79
C GLY A 260 41.99 21.85 21.06
N LYS A 261 43.09 21.96 21.80
CA LYS A 261 43.88 23.21 21.81
C LYS A 261 44.69 23.28 20.51
N GLY A 262 44.15 23.93 19.49
CA GLY A 262 44.84 24.26 18.24
C GLY A 262 44.66 25.73 17.88
N LYS A 263 45.60 26.57 18.32
CA LYS A 263 45.81 27.90 17.75
C LYS A 263 46.19 27.72 16.29
N ASP A 264 45.58 28.45 15.37
CA ASP A 264 46.40 29.19 14.41
C ASP A 264 45.71 30.42 13.82
N LYS A 265 46.46 31.51 13.86
CA LYS A 265 46.12 32.82 13.32
C LYS A 265 46.64 32.87 11.90
N ASN A 266 45.78 33.00 10.89
CA ASN A 266 46.27 33.45 9.59
C ASN A 266 45.44 34.62 9.07
N LYS A 267 45.99 35.83 9.29
CA LYS A 267 45.54 37.08 8.67
C LYS A 267 46.22 37.18 7.30
N GLY A 268 45.52 36.71 6.27
CA GLY A 268 45.92 36.88 4.87
C GLY A 268 45.46 38.21 4.29
N LYS A 269 46.45 39.05 3.97
CA LYS A 269 46.41 40.33 3.23
C LYS A 269 45.45 40.39 2.04
N LYS A 270 44.72 41.51 1.91
CA LYS A 270 44.15 41.97 0.63
C LYS A 270 45.25 42.52 -0.30
N PRO A 271 45.26 42.18 -1.60
CA PRO A 271 45.98 42.94 -2.61
C PRO A 271 45.19 44.21 -3.00
N LYS A 272 45.95 45.24 -3.41
CA LYS A 272 45.49 46.56 -3.83
C LYS A 272 44.93 46.56 -5.24
#